data_AF-A0A1A8HSM9-F1
#
_entry.id   AF-A0A1A8HSM9-F1
#
_cell.length_a   1.000
_cell.length_b   1.000
_cell.length_c   1.000
_cell.angle_alpha   90.00
_cell.angle_beta   90.00
_cell.angle_gamma   90.00
#
_symmetry.space_group_name_H-M   'P 1'
#
loop_
_entity.id
_entity.type
_entity.pdbx_description
1 polymer ?
#
loop_
_entity_poly.entity_id
_entity_poly.type
_entity_poly.pdbx_seq_one_letter_code
_entity_poly.pdbx_strand_id
1 'polypeptide(L)'
;NKPKSKLTRGSNFDPMYPGENITFTCSVDKSSGWEYVWYHDGEEIQSSSRNTYIISAIAQSSKGDYHCKAKRMGKELFYTDASKTISLQVSDPPTPEMIRLTPWSDVFESETLEFSCDGVISGWTVTWFRNQKQLTKEGSPFSIPSVTGADEGMYACKAQIKSRGLVSAESNTNHIQVYANKPKSK
;
A
#
# COMPACT_ATOMS: atom_id res chain seq x y z
N ASN A 1 -25.30 -9.17 34.34
CA ASN A 1 -24.16 -8.99 33.43
C ASN A 1 -24.51 -8.03 32.31
N LYS A 2 -23.73 -6.96 32.15
CA LYS A 2 -23.85 -6.01 31.04
C LYS A 2 -23.31 -6.69 29.76
N PRO A 3 -24.05 -6.69 28.63
CA PRO A 3 -23.57 -7.26 27.38
C PRO A 3 -22.32 -6.51 26.91
N LYS A 4 -21.43 -7.23 26.22
CA LYS A 4 -20.20 -6.68 25.65
C LYS A 4 -20.31 -6.62 24.13
N SER A 5 -19.93 -5.49 23.55
CA SER A 5 -19.79 -5.36 22.11
C SER A 5 -18.50 -6.03 21.63
N LYS A 6 -18.52 -6.63 20.45
CA LYS A 6 -17.37 -7.23 19.78
C LYS A 6 -17.15 -6.52 18.46
N LEU A 7 -15.94 -6.02 18.26
CA LEU A 7 -15.52 -5.35 17.03
C LEU A 7 -14.70 -6.31 16.17
N THR A 8 -14.92 -6.27 14.86
CA THR A 8 -14.16 -6.99 13.83
C THR A 8 -13.92 -6.08 12.63
N ARG A 9 -12.93 -6.39 11.78
CA ARG A 9 -12.64 -5.67 10.53
C ARG A 9 -12.63 -6.64 9.35
N GLY A 10 -13.04 -6.16 8.18
CA GLY A 10 -13.22 -6.96 6.96
C GLY A 10 -11.93 -7.30 6.20
N SER A 11 -10.84 -6.58 6.45
CA SER A 11 -9.51 -6.87 5.90
C SER A 11 -8.48 -6.86 7.03
N ASN A 12 -7.49 -7.74 6.97
CA ASN A 12 -6.38 -7.80 7.93
C ASN A 12 -5.10 -7.16 7.39
N PHE A 13 -5.20 -6.32 6.35
CA PHE A 13 -4.03 -5.62 5.82
C PHE A 13 -3.44 -4.66 6.86
N ASP A 14 -2.13 -4.77 7.03
CA ASP A 14 -1.33 -3.92 7.91
C ASP A 14 0.04 -3.66 7.24
N PRO A 15 0.34 -2.41 6.85
CA PRO A 15 -0.56 -1.25 6.88
C PRO A 15 -1.62 -1.29 5.77
N MET A 16 -2.65 -0.46 5.95
CA MET A 16 -3.50 -0.01 4.85
C MET A 16 -2.87 1.21 4.15
N TYR A 17 -3.21 1.43 2.89
CA TYR A 17 -2.72 2.53 2.08
C TYR A 17 -3.87 3.45 1.65
N PRO A 18 -3.58 4.73 1.36
CA PRO A 18 -4.58 5.68 0.89
C PRO A 18 -5.40 5.16 -0.29
N GLY A 19 -6.72 5.41 -0.27
CA GLY A 19 -7.66 5.00 -1.31
C GLY A 19 -8.25 3.59 -1.16
N GLU A 20 -7.68 2.74 -0.29
CA GLU A 20 -8.29 1.45 0.03
C GLU A 20 -9.60 1.60 0.82
N ASN A 21 -10.37 0.51 0.90
CA ASN A 21 -11.59 0.47 1.71
C ASN A 21 -11.47 -0.52 2.88
N ILE A 22 -12.17 -0.21 3.97
CA ILE A 22 -12.31 -1.12 5.10
C ILE A 22 -13.72 -1.02 5.68
N THR A 23 -14.26 -2.18 6.08
CA THR A 23 -15.51 -2.26 6.84
C THR A 23 -15.20 -2.78 8.23
N PHE A 24 -15.63 -2.03 9.24
CA PHE A 24 -15.70 -2.48 10.62
C PHE A 24 -17.10 -2.99 10.93
N THR A 25 -17.19 -4.09 11.67
CA THR A 25 -18.45 -4.70 12.10
C THR A 25 -18.47 -4.87 13.60
N CYS A 26 -19.49 -4.30 14.23
CA CYS A 26 -19.75 -4.41 15.66
C CYS A 26 -20.91 -5.39 15.91
N SER A 27 -20.80 -6.25 16.91
CA SER A 27 -21.84 -7.21 17.28
C SER A 27 -22.03 -7.28 18.79
N VAL A 28 -23.26 -7.59 19.24
CA VAL A 28 -23.56 -7.88 20.64
C VAL A 28 -24.09 -9.30 20.71
N ASP A 29 -23.53 -10.13 21.58
CA ASP A 29 -23.93 -11.52 21.70
C ASP A 29 -25.39 -11.65 22.16
N LYS A 30 -26.13 -12.57 21.52
CA LYS A 30 -27.44 -13.07 21.98
C LYS A 30 -28.51 -11.99 22.24
N SER A 31 -28.62 -10.96 21.39
CA SER A 31 -29.71 -9.96 21.47
C SER A 31 -29.88 -9.15 20.18
N SER A 32 -31.11 -8.75 19.86
CA SER A 32 -31.48 -7.83 18.76
C SER A 32 -31.90 -6.45 19.30
N GLY A 33 -32.19 -5.49 18.39
CA GLY A 33 -32.69 -4.15 18.77
C GLY A 33 -31.62 -3.15 19.21
N TRP A 34 -30.37 -3.38 18.82
CA TRP A 34 -29.24 -2.50 19.15
C TRP A 34 -29.00 -1.46 18.06
N GLU A 35 -28.76 -0.24 18.51
CA GLU A 35 -28.15 0.84 17.75
C GLU A 35 -26.67 0.91 18.10
N TYR A 36 -25.81 1.06 17.10
CA TYR A 36 -24.37 1.05 17.30
C TYR A 36 -23.80 2.46 17.31
N VAL A 37 -22.80 2.65 18.18
CA VAL A 37 -22.08 3.91 18.34
C VAL A 37 -20.60 3.63 18.14
N TRP A 38 -19.99 4.37 17.23
CA TRP A 38 -18.63 4.16 16.76
C TRP A 38 -17.71 5.23 17.32
N TYR A 39 -16.48 4.85 17.63
CA TYR A 39 -15.47 5.73 18.18
C TYR A 39 -14.16 5.58 17.43
N HIS A 40 -13.47 6.70 17.19
CA HIS A 40 -12.13 6.78 16.62
C HIS A 40 -11.28 7.68 17.54
N ASP A 41 -10.18 7.15 18.06
CA ASP A 41 -9.28 7.82 19.00
C ASP A 41 -9.98 8.39 20.25
N GLY A 42 -11.07 7.74 20.65
CA GLY A 42 -11.87 8.13 21.82
C GLY A 42 -13.03 9.08 21.50
N GLU A 43 -13.06 9.66 20.31
CA GLU A 43 -14.14 10.56 19.86
C GLU A 43 -15.26 9.79 19.17
N GLU A 44 -16.51 10.19 19.43
CA GLU A 44 -17.68 9.57 18.80
C GLU A 44 -17.79 9.98 17.32
N ILE A 45 -17.81 8.99 16.44
CA ILE A 45 -17.97 9.19 15.00
C ILE A 45 -19.44 9.44 14.71
N GLN A 46 -19.74 10.60 14.15
CA GLN A 46 -21.06 10.92 13.60
C GLN A 46 -21.33 10.03 12.38
N SER A 47 -22.00 8.90 12.61
CA SER A 47 -22.24 7.86 11.62
C SER A 47 -23.62 7.25 11.79
N SER A 48 -24.07 6.45 10.83
CA SER A 48 -25.33 5.72 10.97
C SER A 48 -25.25 4.75 12.14
N SER A 49 -26.36 4.54 12.85
CA SER A 49 -26.43 3.59 13.98
C SER A 49 -26.41 2.10 13.57
N ARG A 50 -25.89 1.81 12.37
CA ARG A 50 -25.75 0.46 11.82
C ARG A 50 -24.61 -0.28 12.51
N ASN A 51 -24.72 -1.59 12.52
CA ASN A 51 -23.69 -2.49 13.02
C ASN A 51 -22.42 -2.51 12.16
N THR A 52 -22.36 -1.73 11.08
CA THR A 52 -21.23 -1.60 10.17
C THR A 52 -20.81 -0.14 10.03
N TYR A 53 -19.51 0.10 10.03
CA TYR A 53 -18.89 1.38 9.73
C TYR A 53 -17.89 1.20 8.60
N ILE A 54 -18.06 1.96 7.51
CA ILE A 54 -17.30 1.79 6.27
C ILE A 54 -16.47 3.05 6.05
N ILE A 55 -15.17 2.87 5.86
CA ILE A 55 -14.28 3.90 5.32
C ILE A 55 -14.04 3.52 3.86
N SER A 56 -14.65 4.25 2.93
CA SER A 56 -14.63 3.93 1.50
C SER A 56 -13.32 4.32 0.82
N ALA A 57 -12.61 5.31 1.36
CA ALA A 57 -11.30 5.74 0.90
C ALA A 57 -10.46 6.09 2.12
N ILE A 58 -9.52 5.21 2.46
CA ILE A 58 -8.56 5.41 3.54
C ILE A 58 -7.74 6.67 3.26
N ALA A 59 -7.53 7.47 4.30
CA ALA A 59 -6.61 8.59 4.31
C ALA A 59 -5.72 8.50 5.55
N GLN A 60 -4.70 9.35 5.64
CA GLN A 60 -3.84 9.40 6.83
C GLN A 60 -4.63 9.69 8.11
N SER A 61 -5.68 10.50 8.03
CA SER A 61 -6.59 10.75 9.16
C SER A 61 -7.43 9.54 9.58
N SER A 62 -7.51 8.49 8.76
CA SER A 62 -8.19 7.24 9.13
C SER A 62 -7.34 6.39 10.09
N LYS A 63 -6.04 6.66 10.22
CA LYS A 63 -5.17 5.98 11.19
C LYS A 63 -5.66 6.24 12.61
N GLY A 64 -5.64 5.21 13.45
CA GLY A 64 -5.98 5.33 14.86
C GLY A 64 -6.74 4.14 15.40
N ASP A 65 -7.28 4.33 16.59
CA ASP A 65 -7.91 3.29 17.40
C ASP A 65 -9.42 3.33 17.27
N TYR A 66 -9.99 2.23 16.77
CA TYR A 66 -11.43 2.07 16.59
C TYR A 66 -12.01 1.17 17.67
N HIS A 67 -13.12 1.61 18.27
CA HIS A 67 -13.94 0.77 19.13
C HIS A 67 -15.42 1.11 18.94
N CYS A 68 -16.29 0.22 19.40
CA CYS A 68 -17.72 0.42 19.32
C CYS A 68 -18.41 0.13 20.65
N LYS A 69 -19.56 0.78 20.85
CA LYS A 69 -20.57 0.44 21.85
C LYS A 69 -21.89 0.19 21.12
N ALA A 70 -22.83 -0.41 21.83
CA ALA A 70 -24.20 -0.51 21.37
C ALA A 70 -25.13 0.07 22.43
N LYS A 71 -26.20 0.74 22.00
CA LYS A 71 -27.25 1.29 22.83
C LYS A 71 -28.60 0.73 22.43
N ARG A 72 -29.52 0.63 23.38
CA ARG A 72 -30.92 0.29 23.11
C ARG A 72 -31.83 1.05 24.06
N MET A 73 -33.01 1.39 23.58
CA MET A 73 -34.07 1.94 24.40
C MET A 73 -34.93 0.81 24.98
N GLY A 74 -34.88 0.66 26.30
CA GLY A 74 -35.85 -0.14 27.07
C GLY A 74 -36.77 0.78 27.87
N LYS A 75 -36.97 0.47 29.15
CA LYS A 75 -37.54 1.44 30.11
C LYS A 75 -36.64 2.68 30.27
N GLU A 76 -35.33 2.49 30.13
CA GLU A 76 -34.31 3.53 30.13
C GLU A 76 -33.30 3.28 29.01
N LEU A 77 -32.50 4.29 28.69
CA LEU A 77 -31.39 4.18 27.73
C LEU A 77 -30.28 3.32 28.33
N PHE A 78 -29.93 2.24 27.64
CA PHE A 78 -28.92 1.28 28.10
C PHE A 78 -27.78 1.18 27.08
N TYR A 79 -26.54 1.23 27.55
CA TYR A 79 -25.33 1.00 26.76
C TYR A 79 -24.67 -0.33 27.11
N THR A 80 -24.02 -0.98 26.15
CA THR A 80 -23.07 -2.07 26.40
C THR A 80 -21.75 -1.53 26.96
N ASP A 81 -20.88 -2.44 27.40
CA ASP A 81 -19.46 -2.09 27.51
C ASP A 81 -18.85 -1.90 26.12
N ALA A 82 -17.77 -1.11 26.06
CA ALA A 82 -17.01 -0.92 24.84
C ALA A 82 -16.41 -2.25 24.36
N SER A 83 -16.29 -2.38 23.04
CA SER A 83 -15.52 -3.45 22.43
C SER A 83 -14.04 -3.35 22.80
N LYS A 84 -13.30 -4.42 22.53
CA LYS A 84 -11.84 -4.26 22.39
C LYS A 84 -11.56 -3.32 21.22
N THR A 85 -10.48 -2.56 21.35
CA THR A 85 -9.98 -1.65 20.32
C THR A 85 -9.32 -2.43 19.20
N ILE A 86 -9.47 -1.94 17.97
CA ILE A 86 -8.68 -2.32 16.80
C ILE A 86 -7.91 -1.09 16.32
N SER A 87 -6.59 -1.18 16.30
CA SER A 87 -5.73 -0.13 15.73
C SER A 87 -5.62 -0.30 14.22
N LEU A 88 -5.96 0.75 13.49
CA LEU A 88 -5.80 0.84 12.04
C LEU A 88 -4.51 1.59 11.73
N GLN A 89 -3.53 0.91 11.15
CA GLN A 89 -2.32 1.54 10.63
C GLN A 89 -2.54 1.96 9.17
N VAL A 90 -2.15 3.20 8.88
CA VAL A 90 -2.11 3.75 7.52
C VAL A 90 -0.69 4.22 7.24
N SER A 91 -0.16 3.83 6.09
CA SER A 91 1.16 4.24 5.61
C SER A 91 1.06 4.72 4.17
N ASP A 92 1.98 5.60 3.77
CA ASP A 92 2.11 5.96 2.36
C ASP A 92 2.76 4.83 1.56
N PRO A 93 2.44 4.68 0.27
CA PRO A 93 3.19 3.82 -0.64
C PRO A 93 4.70 4.13 -0.59
N PRO A 94 5.58 3.16 -0.87
CA PRO A 94 7.02 3.42 -0.94
C PRO A 94 7.33 4.47 -2.00
N THR A 95 8.45 5.18 -1.83
CA THR A 95 9.00 6.09 -2.84
C THR A 95 10.26 5.44 -3.41
N PRO A 96 10.17 4.76 -4.58
CA PRO A 96 11.30 4.04 -5.13
C PRO A 96 12.38 4.98 -5.66
N GLU A 97 13.64 4.60 -5.50
CA GLU A 97 14.79 5.29 -6.09
C GLU A 97 15.54 4.33 -7.01
N MET A 98 15.73 4.72 -8.27
CA MET A 98 16.45 3.91 -9.23
C MET A 98 17.92 4.27 -9.23
N ILE A 99 18.75 3.26 -8.97
CA ILE A 99 20.20 3.39 -8.87
C ILE A 99 20.84 2.55 -9.96
N ARG A 100 21.72 3.15 -10.76
CA ARG A 100 22.53 2.41 -11.72
C ARG A 100 23.70 1.75 -10.99
N LEU A 101 23.82 0.42 -11.09
CA LEU A 101 24.86 -0.35 -10.42
C LEU A 101 26.13 -0.49 -11.27
N THR A 102 26.02 -0.32 -12.59
CA THR A 102 27.19 -0.29 -13.47
C THR A 102 27.89 1.08 -13.39
N PRO A 103 29.23 1.13 -13.30
CA PRO A 103 29.96 2.37 -12.97
C PRO A 103 30.13 3.37 -14.12
N TRP A 104 29.90 2.96 -15.37
CA TRP A 104 30.17 3.76 -16.57
C TRP A 104 28.95 4.59 -16.99
N SER A 105 29.12 5.74 -17.64
CA SER A 105 28.03 6.48 -18.27
C SER A 105 27.64 5.87 -19.63
N ASP A 106 28.64 5.58 -20.46
CA ASP A 106 28.48 4.98 -21.78
C ASP A 106 28.30 3.46 -21.67
N VAL A 107 27.41 2.91 -22.50
CA VAL A 107 27.15 1.46 -22.58
C VAL A 107 27.52 0.98 -23.97
N PHE A 108 28.35 -0.04 -24.07
CA PHE A 108 28.70 -0.66 -25.36
C PHE A 108 27.96 -1.96 -25.55
N GLU A 109 27.71 -2.36 -26.80
CA GLU A 109 27.09 -3.65 -27.09
C GLU A 109 27.82 -4.82 -26.42
N SER A 110 27.05 -5.84 -26.02
CA SER A 110 27.51 -7.00 -25.23
C SER A 110 27.96 -6.69 -23.80
N GLU A 111 27.88 -5.44 -23.33
CA GLU A 111 28.07 -5.13 -21.91
C GLU A 111 26.84 -5.48 -21.09
N THR A 112 27.08 -5.71 -19.80
CA THR A 112 26.01 -5.89 -18.82
C THR A 112 25.58 -4.55 -18.27
N LEU A 113 24.28 -4.27 -18.34
CA LEU A 113 23.65 -3.14 -17.68
C LEU A 113 22.87 -3.62 -16.46
N GLU A 114 22.99 -2.93 -15.34
CA GLU A 114 22.36 -3.33 -14.09
C GLU A 114 21.87 -2.13 -13.28
N PHE A 115 20.68 -2.28 -12.72
CA PHE A 115 20.01 -1.28 -11.88
C PHE A 115 19.45 -1.93 -10.61
N SER A 116 19.45 -1.15 -9.52
CA SER A 116 18.64 -1.43 -8.33
C SER A 116 17.47 -0.45 -8.25
N CYS A 117 16.37 -0.91 -7.67
CA CYS A 117 15.24 -0.09 -7.28
C CYS A 117 15.13 -0.12 -5.75
N ASP A 118 15.70 0.89 -5.11
CA ASP A 118 15.80 1.01 -3.66
C ASP A 118 14.57 1.72 -3.08
N GLY A 119 14.42 1.71 -1.76
CA GLY A 119 13.26 2.31 -1.07
C GLY A 119 11.97 1.50 -1.20
N VAL A 120 12.02 0.32 -1.82
CA VAL A 120 10.87 -0.60 -1.92
C VAL A 120 10.80 -1.49 -0.67
N ILE A 121 9.65 -1.46 -0.01
CA ILE A 121 9.41 -2.17 1.26
C ILE A 121 8.76 -3.55 1.05
N SER A 122 8.81 -4.38 2.08
CA SER A 122 8.24 -5.74 2.06
C SER A 122 6.77 -5.75 1.62
N GLY A 123 6.41 -6.76 0.82
CA GLY A 123 5.07 -6.93 0.25
C GLY A 123 4.84 -6.19 -1.06
N TRP A 124 5.71 -5.24 -1.43
CA TRP A 124 5.67 -4.58 -2.74
C TRP A 124 6.59 -5.29 -3.75
N THR A 125 6.13 -5.40 -4.99
CA THR A 125 6.89 -5.98 -6.10
C THR A 125 7.41 -4.86 -7.01
N VAL A 126 8.72 -4.89 -7.28
CA VAL A 126 9.36 -3.96 -8.21
C VAL A 126 8.97 -4.30 -9.65
N THR A 127 8.67 -3.27 -10.42
CA THR A 127 8.43 -3.32 -11.86
C THR A 127 9.27 -2.28 -12.58
N TRP A 128 9.74 -2.64 -13.76
CA TRP A 128 10.65 -1.82 -14.56
C TRP A 128 9.95 -1.27 -15.79
N PHE A 129 10.35 -0.07 -16.20
CA PHE A 129 9.80 0.62 -17.35
C PHE A 129 10.95 1.08 -18.24
N ARG A 130 10.75 0.97 -19.56
CA ARG A 130 11.62 1.57 -20.58
C ARG A 130 10.77 2.39 -21.52
N ASN A 131 11.08 3.68 -21.66
CA ASN A 131 10.30 4.63 -22.46
C ASN A 131 8.80 4.59 -22.11
N GLN A 132 8.49 4.61 -20.80
CA GLN A 132 7.13 4.51 -20.24
C GLN A 132 6.39 3.19 -20.49
N LYS A 133 7.02 2.21 -21.16
CA LYS A 133 6.45 0.87 -21.36
C LYS A 133 6.97 -0.08 -20.29
N GLN A 134 6.06 -0.77 -19.60
CA GLN A 134 6.41 -1.77 -18.61
C GLN A 134 7.16 -2.94 -19.25
N LEU A 135 8.27 -3.33 -18.64
CA LEU A 135 9.06 -4.50 -18.98
C LEU A 135 8.48 -5.75 -18.28
N THR A 136 8.76 -6.92 -18.84
CA THR A 136 8.28 -8.20 -18.29
C THR A 136 9.01 -8.64 -17.02
N LYS A 137 10.20 -8.09 -16.76
CA LYS A 137 11.04 -8.46 -15.62
C LYS A 137 10.60 -7.70 -14.37
N GLU A 138 10.51 -8.42 -13.26
CA GLU A 138 10.14 -7.91 -11.94
C GLU A 138 11.26 -8.19 -10.92
N GLY A 139 11.20 -7.52 -9.78
CA GLY A 139 12.20 -7.64 -8.72
C GLY A 139 13.37 -6.68 -8.89
N SER A 140 14.26 -6.66 -7.89
CA SER A 140 15.50 -5.87 -7.88
C SER A 140 16.63 -6.78 -7.38
N PRO A 141 17.82 -6.81 -8.02
CA PRO A 141 18.23 -5.95 -9.14
C PRO A 141 17.63 -6.36 -10.50
N PHE A 142 17.65 -5.43 -11.45
CA PHE A 142 17.35 -5.65 -12.86
C PHE A 142 18.61 -5.54 -13.71
N SER A 143 18.97 -6.67 -14.33
CA SER A 143 20.16 -6.75 -15.19
C SER A 143 19.81 -7.19 -16.62
N ILE A 144 20.47 -6.56 -17.59
CA ILE A 144 20.52 -6.92 -19.02
C ILE A 144 21.96 -7.38 -19.30
N PRO A 145 22.23 -8.69 -19.40
CA PRO A 145 23.61 -9.21 -19.47
C PRO A 145 24.37 -8.82 -20.74
N SER A 146 23.65 -8.65 -21.86
CA SER A 146 24.22 -8.38 -23.17
C SER A 146 23.34 -7.35 -23.87
N VAL A 147 23.64 -6.07 -23.65
CA VAL A 147 22.88 -4.96 -24.24
C VAL A 147 23.06 -4.86 -25.75
N THR A 148 22.02 -4.38 -26.41
CA THR A 148 21.98 -4.07 -27.84
C THR A 148 21.45 -2.66 -28.07
N GLY A 149 21.56 -2.12 -29.28
CA GLY A 149 20.90 -0.84 -29.63
C GLY A 149 19.39 -0.81 -29.35
N ALA A 150 18.71 -1.96 -29.27
CA ALA A 150 17.29 -2.02 -28.91
C ALA A 150 17.02 -1.78 -27.41
N ASP A 151 18.07 -1.79 -26.58
CA ASP A 151 18.00 -1.55 -25.14
C ASP A 151 18.21 -0.09 -24.75
N GLU A 152 18.44 0.79 -25.73
CA GLU A 152 18.47 2.23 -25.54
C GLU A 152 17.13 2.79 -25.02
N GLY A 153 17.22 3.77 -24.14
CA GLY A 153 16.07 4.54 -23.69
C GLY A 153 16.12 5.00 -22.25
N MET A 154 14.98 5.53 -21.82
CA MET A 154 14.72 6.04 -20.47
C MET A 154 14.21 4.92 -19.58
N TYR A 155 14.99 4.54 -18.57
CA TYR A 155 14.61 3.55 -17.58
C TYR A 155 14.05 4.20 -16.30
N ALA A 156 13.08 3.53 -15.68
CA ALA A 156 12.53 3.87 -14.37
C ALA A 156 11.98 2.61 -13.69
N CYS A 157 11.74 2.68 -12.38
CA CYS A 157 11.06 1.64 -11.64
C CYS A 157 9.85 2.16 -10.84
N LYS A 158 8.91 1.27 -10.59
CA LYS A 158 7.77 1.43 -9.67
C LYS A 158 7.68 0.22 -8.76
N ALA A 159 6.98 0.36 -7.65
CA ALA A 159 6.58 -0.72 -6.79
C ALA A 159 5.06 -0.91 -6.87
N GLN A 160 4.58 -2.16 -6.78
CA GLN A 160 3.14 -2.42 -6.75
C GLN A 160 2.75 -3.57 -5.81
N ILE A 161 1.51 -3.55 -5.33
CA ILE A 161 0.83 -4.71 -4.73
C ILE A 161 -0.34 -5.09 -5.63
N LYS A 162 -0.09 -6.04 -6.55
CA LYS A 162 -1.05 -6.44 -7.59
C LYS A 162 -2.40 -6.90 -7.02
N SER A 163 -2.39 -7.68 -5.93
CA SER A 163 -3.60 -8.19 -5.29
C SER A 163 -4.49 -7.10 -4.69
N ARG A 164 -3.95 -5.90 -4.46
CA ARG A 164 -4.64 -4.74 -3.88
C ARG A 164 -4.81 -3.60 -4.89
N GLY A 165 -4.29 -3.73 -6.11
CA GLY A 165 -4.33 -2.68 -7.13
C GLY A 165 -3.55 -1.42 -6.75
N LEU A 166 -2.55 -1.54 -5.88
CA LEU A 166 -1.76 -0.40 -5.38
C LEU A 166 -0.46 -0.24 -6.17
N VAL A 167 -0.11 1.01 -6.48
CA VAL A 167 1.11 1.36 -7.22
C VAL A 167 1.76 2.57 -6.54
N SER A 168 3.08 2.55 -6.43
CA SER A 168 3.87 3.68 -5.92
C SER A 168 3.98 4.80 -6.94
N ALA A 169 4.60 5.91 -6.52
CA ALA A 169 5.18 6.86 -7.47
C ALA A 169 6.25 6.18 -8.34
N GLU A 170 6.52 6.80 -9.49
CA GLU A 170 7.68 6.45 -10.34
C GLU A 170 8.97 6.95 -9.69
N SER A 171 10.05 6.18 -9.83
CA SER A 171 11.38 6.60 -9.44
C SER A 171 11.92 7.76 -10.30
N ASN A 172 13.09 8.27 -9.95
CA ASN A 172 13.94 8.98 -10.90
C ASN A 172 14.23 8.11 -12.15
N THR A 173 14.59 8.78 -13.25
CA THR A 173 14.88 8.13 -14.53
C THR A 173 16.38 8.09 -14.82
N ASN A 174 16.84 7.07 -15.56
CA ASN A 174 18.20 7.00 -16.09
C ASN A 174 18.15 6.78 -17.61
N HIS A 175 18.79 7.68 -18.36
CA HIS A 175 18.88 7.57 -19.81
C HIS A 175 20.08 6.72 -20.20
N ILE A 176 19.85 5.70 -21.01
CA ILE A 176 20.87 4.77 -21.48
C ILE A 176 21.00 4.92 -22.98
N GLN A 177 22.22 5.22 -23.42
CA GLN A 177 22.61 5.24 -24.82
C GLN A 177 23.56 4.08 -25.09
N VAL A 178 23.36 3.35 -26.18
CA VAL A 178 24.15 2.14 -26.51
C VAL A 178 25.01 2.37 -27.75
N TYR A 179 26.31 2.09 -27.63
CA TYR A 179 27.29 2.27 -28.71
C TYR A 179 27.76 0.91 -29.28
N ALA A 180 27.82 0.80 -30.60
CA ALA A 180 28.18 -0.45 -31.29
C ALA A 180 29.65 -0.90 -31.09
N ASN A 181 30.57 0.02 -30.81
CA ASN A 181 32.01 -0.27 -30.77
C ASN A 181 32.65 0.25 -29.49
N LYS A 182 33.39 -0.62 -28.78
CA LYS A 182 34.26 -0.17 -27.69
C LYS A 182 35.36 0.76 -28.25
N PRO A 183 35.71 1.87 -27.56
CA PRO A 183 36.78 2.74 -28.00
C PRO A 183 38.08 1.94 -28.04
N LYS A 184 38.82 2.05 -29.14
CA LYS A 184 40.17 1.48 -29.22
C LYS A 184 41.10 2.37 -28.39
N SER A 185 41.85 1.77 -27.46
CA SER A 185 42.96 2.46 -26.80
C SER A 185 43.93 2.97 -27.86
N LYS A 186 44.34 4.24 -27.74
CA LYS A 186 45.51 4.74 -28.46
C LYS A 186 46.79 4.21 -27.82
#